data_AF-A0A6J6U5F4-F1
#
_entry.id   AF-A0A6J6U5F4-F1
#
_cell.length_a   1.000
_cell.length_b   1.000
_cell.length_c   1.000
_cell.angle_alpha   90.00
_cell.angle_beta   90.00
_cell.angle_gamma   90.00
#
_symmetry.space_group_name_H-M   'P 1'
#
loop_
_entity.id
_entity.type
_entity.pdbx_description
1 polymer ?
#
loop_
_entity_poly.entity_id
_entity_poly.type
_entity_poly.pdbx_seq_one_letter_code
_entity_poly.pdbx_strand_id
1 'polypeptide(L)'
;MNGSFLGISPALWLVIFLTVLVSFTLRQTVYGRRLQAVGLNPVAARLAGAPSRLIAGSAYVISGTCAALAGVMLSGIAGQSYLGMGDPYLLASIAVVALGGAAFSGGNGHFLGTVAAAILMSLLLTLLVTFHLPEAMRQVVLGLAVLAAVIAGRVRRRTSN
;
A
#
# COMPACT_ATOMS: atom_id res chain seq x y z
N MET A 1 13.85 -24.20 -8.99
CA MET A 1 13.00 -25.08 -9.82
C MET A 1 11.95 -24.18 -10.46
N ASN A 2 12.07 -23.96 -11.77
CA ASN A 2 11.32 -22.92 -12.49
C ASN A 2 9.88 -23.37 -12.74
N GLY A 3 8.99 -23.08 -11.78
CA GLY A 3 7.54 -23.21 -11.94
C GLY A 3 6.97 -22.05 -12.75
N SER A 4 7.45 -21.88 -13.98
CA SER A 4 6.99 -20.84 -14.89
C SER A 4 5.70 -21.31 -15.57
N PHE A 5 4.55 -21.13 -14.92
CA PHE A 5 3.28 -21.12 -15.66
C PHE A 5 3.31 -19.87 -16.55
N LEU A 6 3.56 -20.05 -17.84
CA LEU A 6 3.51 -19.00 -18.87
C LEU A 6 4.63 -17.94 -18.87
N GLY A 7 5.84 -18.26 -18.40
CA GLY A 7 6.99 -17.33 -18.50
C GLY A 7 6.90 -16.07 -17.62
N ILE A 8 5.90 -15.99 -16.75
CA ILE A 8 5.72 -14.93 -15.75
C ILE A 8 5.98 -15.54 -14.36
N SER A 9 6.73 -14.83 -13.51
CA SER A 9 6.95 -15.26 -12.13
C SER A 9 5.59 -15.48 -11.44
N PRO A 10 5.34 -16.63 -10.77
CA PRO A 10 4.06 -16.89 -10.06
C PRO A 10 3.72 -15.81 -9.04
N ALA A 11 4.73 -15.05 -8.59
CA ALA A 11 4.57 -13.88 -7.76
C ALA A 11 3.68 -12.78 -8.37
N LEU A 12 3.79 -12.52 -9.68
CA LEU A 12 2.98 -11.50 -10.37
C LEU A 12 1.50 -11.88 -10.41
N TRP A 13 1.19 -13.14 -10.68
CA TRP A 13 -0.18 -13.64 -10.69
C TRP A 13 -0.85 -13.52 -9.32
N LEU A 14 -0.12 -13.85 -8.26
CA LEU A 14 -0.63 -13.74 -6.90
C LEU A 14 -0.86 -12.28 -6.51
N VAL A 15 0.05 -11.37 -6.86
CA VAL A 15 -0.11 -9.92 -6.62
C VAL A 15 -1.32 -9.37 -7.37
N ILE A 16 -1.50 -9.74 -8.64
CA ILE A 16 -2.66 -9.33 -9.44
C ILE A 16 -3.95 -9.87 -8.80
N PHE A 17 -3.97 -11.14 -8.42
CA PHE A 17 -5.11 -11.77 -7.75
C PHE A 17 -5.46 -11.06 -6.43
N LEU A 18 -4.47 -10.80 -5.57
CA LEU A 18 -4.66 -10.07 -4.32
C LEU A 18 -5.14 -8.63 -4.55
N THR A 19 -4.57 -7.95 -5.54
CA THR A 19 -4.95 -6.59 -5.94
C THR A 19 -6.41 -6.54 -6.38
N VAL A 20 -6.84 -7.50 -7.21
CA VAL A 20 -8.23 -7.62 -7.67
C VAL A 20 -9.16 -7.95 -6.50
N LEU A 21 -8.78 -8.92 -5.66
CA LEU A 21 -9.58 -9.36 -4.50
C LEU A 21 -9.80 -8.22 -3.50
N VAL A 22 -8.74 -7.47 -3.17
CA VAL A 22 -8.80 -6.33 -2.25
C VAL A 22 -9.59 -5.18 -2.87
N SER A 23 -9.35 -4.84 -4.14
CA SER A 23 -10.10 -3.81 -4.87
C SER A 23 -11.61 -4.11 -4.88
N PHE A 24 -11.95 -5.36 -5.20
CA PHE A 24 -13.33 -5.83 -5.26
C PHE A 24 -13.98 -5.80 -3.88
N THR A 25 -13.27 -6.28 -2.86
CA THR A 25 -13.72 -6.24 -1.47
C THR A 25 -13.99 -4.81 -1.02
N LEU A 26 -13.08 -3.88 -1.30
CA LEU A 26 -13.26 -2.47 -0.91
C LEU A 26 -14.38 -1.76 -1.67
N ARG A 27 -14.57 -2.06 -2.96
CA ARG A 27 -15.58 -1.39 -3.80
C ARG A 27 -16.98 -1.95 -3.66
N GLN A 28 -17.13 -3.27 -3.62
CA GLN A 28 -18.46 -3.90 -3.73
C GLN A 28 -19.04 -4.39 -2.40
N THR A 29 -18.22 -4.67 -1.38
CA THR A 29 -18.72 -5.26 -0.13
C THR A 29 -19.24 -4.23 0.87
N VAL A 30 -20.19 -4.66 1.71
CA VAL A 30 -20.67 -3.90 2.87
C VAL A 30 -19.52 -3.62 3.86
N TYR A 31 -18.55 -4.53 3.93
CA TYR A 31 -17.35 -4.38 4.75
C TYR A 31 -16.51 -3.18 4.31
N GLY A 32 -16.27 -3.00 3.00
CA GLY A 32 -15.53 -1.86 2.45
C GLY A 32 -16.18 -0.51 2.78
N ARG A 33 -17.52 -0.41 2.67
CA ARG A 33 -18.28 0.79 3.05
C ARG A 33 -18.20 1.09 4.55
N ARG A 34 -18.31 0.05 5.39
CA ARG A 34 -18.15 0.19 6.85
C ARG A 34 -16.74 0.64 7.22
N LEU A 35 -15.72 0.11 6.55
CA LEU A 35 -14.32 0.49 6.73
C LEU A 35 -14.07 1.97 6.38
N GLN A 36 -14.62 2.43 5.25
CA GLN A 36 -14.54 3.84 4.85
C GLN A 36 -15.26 4.78 5.83
N ALA A 37 -16.44 4.38 6.31
CA ALA A 37 -17.19 5.14 7.32
C ALA A 37 -16.43 5.26 8.65
N VAL A 38 -15.81 4.18 9.11
CA VAL A 38 -14.95 4.18 10.31
C VAL A 38 -13.71 5.06 10.11
N GLY A 39 -13.14 5.08 8.90
CA GLY A 39 -11.98 5.92 8.56
C GLY A 39 -12.27 7.42 8.47
N LEU A 40 -13.51 7.81 8.14
CA LEU A 40 -13.95 9.21 8.11
C LEU A 40 -14.23 9.76 9.51
N ASN A 41 -15.04 9.04 10.28
CA ASN A 41 -15.34 9.42 11.66
C ASN A 41 -15.66 8.18 12.51
N PRO A 42 -14.71 7.69 13.33
CA PRO A 42 -14.91 6.47 14.12
C PRO A 42 -15.98 6.65 15.21
N VAL A 43 -16.21 7.88 15.69
CA VAL A 43 -17.23 8.18 16.70
C VAL A 43 -18.62 8.12 16.08
N ALA A 44 -18.81 8.75 14.91
CA ALA A 44 -20.08 8.69 14.18
C ALA A 44 -20.41 7.27 13.71
N ALA A 45 -19.41 6.52 13.24
CA ALA A 45 -19.60 5.11 12.85
C ALA A 45 -20.06 4.25 14.03
N ARG A 46 -19.53 4.49 15.24
CA ARG A 46 -19.94 3.78 16.46
C ARG A 46 -21.37 4.12 16.86
N LEU A 47 -21.78 5.39 16.73
CA LEU A 47 -23.16 5.82 16.98
C LEU A 47 -24.15 5.25 15.94
N ALA A 48 -23.71 5.01 14.71
CA ALA A 48 -24.47 4.36 13.65
C ALA A 48 -24.53 2.81 13.77
N GLY A 49 -24.05 2.24 14.87
CA GLY A 49 -24.10 0.79 15.12
C GLY A 49 -23.01 -0.03 14.40
N ALA A 50 -22.03 0.61 13.75
CA ALA A 50 -20.89 -0.11 13.17
C ALA A 50 -19.85 -0.41 14.26
N PRO A 51 -19.43 -1.67 14.46
CA PRO A 51 -18.43 -2.02 15.46
C PRO A 51 -17.03 -1.57 15.01
N SER A 52 -16.69 -0.30 15.23
CA SER A 52 -15.44 0.33 14.79
C SER A 52 -14.18 -0.42 15.20
N ARG A 53 -14.14 -0.94 16.44
CA ARG A 53 -13.02 -1.76 16.95
C ARG A 53 -12.82 -3.06 16.16
N LEU A 54 -13.91 -3.79 15.86
CA LEU A 54 -13.82 -5.05 15.13
C LEU A 54 -13.39 -4.81 13.68
N ILE A 55 -13.94 -3.79 13.03
CA ILE A 55 -13.61 -3.43 11.65
C ILE A 55 -12.14 -2.99 11.53
N ALA A 56 -11.65 -2.18 12.47
CA ALA A 56 -10.25 -1.79 12.50
C ALA A 56 -9.33 -3.00 12.79
N GLY A 57 -9.71 -3.86 13.74
CA GLY A 57 -8.97 -5.08 14.07
C GLY A 57 -8.85 -6.03 12.87
N SER A 58 -9.96 -6.31 12.18
CA SER A 58 -9.94 -7.16 10.99
C SER A 58 -9.12 -6.55 9.86
N ALA A 59 -9.13 -5.22 9.70
CA ALA A 59 -8.28 -4.55 8.72
C ALA A 59 -6.79 -4.74 8.99
N TYR A 60 -6.37 -4.61 10.25
CA TYR A 60 -4.98 -4.88 10.65
C TYR A 60 -4.58 -6.33 10.43
N VAL A 61 -5.46 -7.28 10.76
CA VAL A 61 -5.21 -8.71 10.51
C VAL A 61 -5.02 -8.98 9.02
N ILE A 62 -5.93 -8.49 8.18
CA ILE A 62 -5.83 -8.65 6.71
C ILE A 62 -4.54 -8.03 6.18
N SER A 63 -4.18 -6.82 6.63
CA SER A 63 -2.92 -6.18 6.23
C SER A 63 -1.70 -6.97 6.65
N GLY A 64 -1.70 -7.54 7.87
CA GLY A 64 -0.63 -8.39 8.38
C GLY A 64 -0.48 -9.68 7.59
N THR A 65 -1.59 -10.33 7.23
CA THR A 65 -1.58 -11.53 6.38
C THR A 65 -1.01 -11.22 4.98
N CYS A 66 -1.38 -10.07 4.40
CA CYS A 66 -0.82 -9.63 3.11
C CYS A 66 0.68 -9.36 3.20
N ALA A 67 1.14 -8.70 4.28
CA ALA A 67 2.56 -8.43 4.50
C ALA A 67 3.37 -9.73 4.70
N ALA A 68 2.82 -10.69 5.44
CA ALA A 68 3.44 -12.00 5.63
C ALA A 68 3.57 -12.77 4.31
N LEU A 69 2.52 -12.79 3.48
CA LEU A 69 2.56 -13.39 2.15
C LEU A 69 3.62 -12.71 1.26
N ALA A 70 3.67 -11.37 1.25
CA ALA A 70 4.68 -10.63 0.50
C ALA A 70 6.11 -10.97 0.96
N GLY A 71 6.34 -11.11 2.27
CA GLY A 71 7.64 -11.51 2.83
C GLY A 71 8.08 -12.92 2.41
N VAL A 72 7.16 -13.89 2.43
CA VAL A 72 7.43 -15.26 1.96
C VAL A 72 7.82 -15.25 0.47
N MET A 73 7.13 -14.45 -0.34
CA MET A 73 7.44 -14.31 -1.77
C MET A 73 8.79 -13.64 -2.01
N LEU A 74 9.10 -12.58 -1.25
CA LEU A 74 10.38 -11.89 -1.34
C LEU A 74 11.54 -12.85 -1.02
N SER A 75 11.37 -13.67 0.02
CA SER A 75 12.33 -14.73 0.38
C SER A 75 12.51 -15.77 -0.73
N GLY A 76 11.43 -16.11 -1.45
CA GLY A 76 11.48 -17.03 -2.58
C GLY A 76 12.19 -16.47 -3.81
N ILE A 77 12.11 -15.15 -4.03
CA ILE A 77 12.77 -14.46 -5.16
C ILE A 77 14.25 -14.22 -4.86
N ALA A 78 14.59 -13.86 -3.62
CA ALA A 78 15.94 -13.51 -3.22
C ALA A 78 16.91 -14.69 -3.18
N GLY A 79 16.38 -15.90 -2.95
CA GLY A 79 17.17 -17.11 -2.73
C GLY A 79 18.01 -17.10 -1.44
N GLN A 80 18.08 -15.97 -0.73
CA GLN A 80 18.80 -15.75 0.52
C GLN A 80 17.95 -14.80 1.39
N SER A 81 17.78 -15.15 2.66
CA SER A 81 16.97 -14.36 3.60
C SER A 81 17.90 -13.74 4.64
N TYR A 82 17.92 -12.41 4.74
CA TYR A 82 18.64 -11.68 5.79
C TYR A 82 17.68 -10.78 6.56
N LEU A 83 18.02 -10.44 7.81
CA LEU A 83 17.11 -9.81 8.77
C LEU A 83 16.53 -8.47 8.28
N GLY A 84 17.31 -7.71 7.50
CA GLY A 84 16.94 -6.37 7.00
C GLY A 84 16.32 -6.35 5.61
N MET A 85 15.93 -7.50 5.05
CA MET A 85 15.46 -7.53 3.66
C MET A 85 14.15 -6.74 3.43
N GLY A 86 13.37 -6.52 4.49
CA GLY A 86 12.15 -5.73 4.47
C GLY A 86 12.34 -4.22 4.64
N ASP A 87 13.46 -3.77 5.21
CA ASP A 87 13.71 -2.36 5.54
C ASP A 87 13.48 -1.38 4.37
N PRO A 88 14.00 -1.62 3.14
CA PRO A 88 13.80 -0.68 2.04
C PRO A 88 12.32 -0.57 1.59
N TYR A 89 11.50 -1.59 1.88
CA TYR A 89 10.10 -1.62 1.51
C TYR A 89 9.18 -0.92 2.51
N LEU A 90 9.63 -0.72 3.76
CA LEU A 90 8.85 -0.03 4.80
C LEU A 90 8.49 1.39 4.35
N LEU A 91 9.51 2.19 4.03
CA LEU A 91 9.30 3.59 3.62
C LEU A 91 8.59 3.70 2.27
N ALA A 92 8.96 2.83 1.32
CA ALA A 92 8.37 2.80 -0.01
C ALA A 92 6.87 2.45 0.04
N SER A 93 6.45 1.53 0.91
CA SER A 93 5.04 1.15 1.05
C SER A 93 4.16 2.32 1.51
N ILE A 94 4.61 3.07 2.52
CA ILE A 94 3.89 4.25 3.03
C ILE A 94 3.88 5.36 1.97
N ALA A 95 5.00 5.55 1.26
CA ALA A 95 5.10 6.53 0.20
C ALA A 95 4.13 6.26 -0.97
N VAL A 96 3.99 5.00 -1.38
CA VAL A 96 3.04 4.59 -2.42
C VAL A 96 1.59 4.88 -2.01
N VAL A 97 1.22 4.53 -0.78
CA VAL A 97 -0.14 4.76 -0.28
C VAL A 97 -0.43 6.27 -0.14
N ALA A 98 0.56 7.04 0.28
CA ALA A 98 0.50 8.49 0.36
C ALA A 98 0.29 9.14 -1.02
N LEU A 99 1.11 8.76 -2.01
CA LEU A 99 1.03 9.24 -3.40
C LEU A 99 -0.26 8.81 -4.09
N GLY A 100 -0.71 7.58 -3.80
CA GLY A 100 -1.91 7.00 -4.39
C GLY A 100 -3.23 7.65 -3.98
N GLY A 101 -3.20 8.61 -3.05
CA GLY A 101 -4.37 9.38 -2.67
C GLY A 101 -5.34 8.64 -1.74
N ALA A 102 -4.90 7.56 -1.09
CA ALA A 102 -5.59 7.04 0.08
C ALA A 102 -5.41 8.06 1.22
N ALA A 103 -6.31 9.04 1.26
CA ALA A 103 -6.15 10.19 2.13
C ALA A 103 -5.98 9.76 3.60
N PHE A 104 -4.84 10.10 4.20
CA PHE A 104 -4.55 9.98 5.64
C PHE A 104 -5.60 10.66 6.54
N SER A 105 -6.51 11.44 5.96
CA SER A 105 -7.49 12.29 6.63
C SER A 105 -8.96 11.87 6.40
N GLY A 106 -9.22 10.74 5.74
CA GLY A 106 -10.58 10.25 5.46
C GLY A 106 -11.23 10.90 4.24
N GLY A 107 -11.63 10.07 3.26
CA GLY A 107 -12.26 10.46 1.99
C GLY A 107 -12.35 9.28 1.01
N ASN A 108 -12.95 9.47 -0.16
CA ASN A 108 -13.06 8.46 -1.24
C ASN A 108 -11.67 8.10 -1.81
N GLY A 109 -10.92 7.27 -1.10
CA GLY A 109 -9.65 6.71 -1.56
C GLY A 109 -9.90 5.78 -2.75
N HIS A 110 -9.31 6.11 -3.89
CA HIS A 110 -9.43 5.29 -5.10
C HIS A 110 -8.28 4.28 -5.14
N PHE A 111 -8.60 3.00 -4.97
CA PHE A 111 -7.61 1.91 -5.06
C PHE A 111 -6.83 1.90 -6.39
N LEU A 112 -7.44 2.36 -7.49
CA LEU A 112 -6.74 2.53 -8.77
C LEU A 112 -5.58 3.54 -8.68
N GLY A 113 -5.73 4.60 -7.88
CA GLY A 113 -4.68 5.60 -7.66
C GLY A 113 -3.47 5.00 -6.93
N THR A 114 -3.71 4.13 -5.94
CA THR A 114 -2.63 3.41 -5.24
C THR A 114 -1.90 2.42 -6.13
N VAL A 115 -2.60 1.72 -7.03
CA VAL A 115 -1.94 0.82 -8.00
C VAL A 115 -1.08 1.61 -8.99
N ALA A 116 -1.59 2.72 -9.52
CA ALA A 116 -0.82 3.59 -10.40
C ALA A 116 0.42 4.17 -9.68
N ALA A 117 0.27 4.62 -8.43
CA ALA A 117 1.37 5.10 -7.61
C ALA A 117 2.41 4.00 -7.32
N ALA A 118 1.98 2.75 -7.11
CA ALA A 118 2.89 1.62 -6.90
C ALA A 118 3.76 1.37 -8.13
N ILE A 119 3.17 1.41 -9.33
CA ILE A 119 3.88 1.24 -10.60
C ILE A 119 4.88 2.39 -10.81
N LEU A 120 4.44 3.63 -10.64
CA LEU A 120 5.30 4.82 -10.72
C LEU A 120 6.46 4.77 -9.73
N MET A 121 6.19 4.38 -8.48
CA MET A 121 7.23 4.25 -7.46
C MET A 121 8.20 3.12 -7.77
N SER A 122 7.70 1.99 -8.30
CA SER A 122 8.56 0.87 -8.71
C SER A 122 9.49 1.27 -9.84
N LEU A 123 8.99 2.07 -10.81
CA LEU A 123 9.81 2.64 -11.87
C LEU A 123 10.88 3.58 -11.29
N LEU A 124 10.49 4.48 -10.37
CA LEU A 124 11.43 5.39 -9.71
C LEU A 124 12.52 4.62 -8.96
N LEU A 125 12.16 3.61 -8.17
CA LEU A 125 13.11 2.76 -7.46
C LEU A 125 14.08 2.06 -8.40
N THR A 126 13.56 1.55 -9.53
CA THR A 126 14.38 0.88 -10.54
C THR A 126 15.37 1.86 -11.17
N LEU A 127 14.93 3.09 -11.50
CA LEU A 127 15.81 4.13 -12.02
C LEU A 127 16.92 4.49 -11.03
N LEU A 128 16.59 4.68 -9.75
CA LEU A 128 17.58 4.98 -8.71
C LEU A 128 18.64 3.88 -8.57
N VAL A 129 18.22 2.61 -8.69
CA VAL A 129 19.14 1.46 -8.73
C VAL A 129 20.02 1.50 -9.99
N THR A 130 19.43 1.79 -11.15
CA THR A 130 20.18 1.92 -12.42
C THR A 130 21.22 3.03 -12.37
N PHE A 131 20.95 4.13 -11.68
CA PHE A 131 21.93 5.20 -11.43
C PHE A 131 22.99 4.85 -10.37
N HIS A 132 23.02 3.61 -9.87
CA HIS A 132 23.98 3.12 -8.87
C HIS A 132 24.00 3.96 -7.58
N LEU A 133 22.86 4.53 -7.20
CA LEU A 133 22.76 5.34 -5.99
C LEU A 133 22.81 4.46 -4.73
N PRO A 134 23.49 4.90 -3.66
CA PRO A 134 23.55 4.17 -2.42
C PRO A 134 22.17 4.11 -1.73
N GLU A 135 21.93 3.05 -0.95
CA GLU A 135 20.66 2.82 -0.22
C GLU A 135 20.25 4.03 0.63
N ALA A 136 21.21 4.68 1.29
CA ALA A 136 20.97 5.88 2.08
C ALA A 136 20.34 7.01 1.24
N MET A 137 20.83 7.23 0.01
CA MET A 137 20.29 8.27 -0.87
C MET A 137 18.88 7.91 -1.35
N ARG A 138 18.63 6.63 -1.63
CA ARG A 138 17.29 6.14 -1.97
C ARG A 138 16.29 6.38 -0.83
N GLN A 139 16.67 6.10 0.43
CA GLN A 139 15.83 6.39 1.59
C GLN A 139 15.53 7.89 1.74
N VAL A 140 16.52 8.76 1.48
CA VAL A 140 16.32 10.22 1.49
C VAL A 140 15.32 10.65 0.41
N VAL A 141 15.44 10.14 -0.82
CA VAL A 141 14.51 10.44 -1.92
C VAL A 141 13.10 9.95 -1.60
N LEU A 142 12.97 8.73 -1.04
CA LEU A 142 11.69 8.20 -0.60
C LEU A 142 11.06 9.05 0.51
N GLY A 143 11.85 9.50 1.49
CA GLY A 143 11.40 10.40 2.55
C GLY A 143 10.91 11.73 2.00
N LEU A 144 11.65 12.32 1.06
CA LEU A 144 11.23 13.52 0.33
C LEU A 144 9.92 13.29 -0.45
N ALA A 145 9.75 12.15 -1.10
CA ALA A 145 8.52 11.80 -1.81
C ALA A 145 7.31 11.71 -0.86
N VAL A 146 7.48 11.13 0.34
CA VAL A 146 6.44 11.11 1.38
C VAL A 146 6.09 12.51 1.83
N LEU A 147 7.10 13.34 2.15
CA LEU A 147 6.88 14.72 2.58
C LEU A 147 6.14 15.53 1.52
N ALA A 148 6.56 15.41 0.26
CA ALA A 148 5.90 16.04 -0.88
C ALA A 148 4.43 15.59 -1.00
N ALA A 149 4.16 14.29 -0.88
CA ALA A 149 2.81 13.75 -0.93
C ALA A 149 1.92 14.28 0.21
N VAL A 150 2.45 14.34 1.43
CA VAL A 150 1.71 14.87 2.60
C VAL A 150 1.42 16.36 2.46
N ILE A 151 2.40 17.16 2.00
CA ILE A 151 2.23 18.59 1.78
C ILE A 151 1.20 18.82 0.67
N ALA A 152 1.31 18.13 -0.46
CA ALA A 152 0.35 18.20 -1.54
C ALA A 152 -1.07 17.83 -1.07
N GLY A 153 -1.19 16.78 -0.25
CA GLY A 153 -2.45 16.39 0.38
C GLY A 153 -3.05 17.48 1.28
N ARG A 154 -2.22 18.17 2.07
CA ARG A 154 -2.68 19.29 2.92
C ARG A 154 -3.09 20.52 2.12
N VAL A 155 -2.35 20.87 1.07
CA VAL A 155 -2.67 22.00 0.18
C VAL A 155 -4.02 21.78 -0.50
N ARG A 156 -4.24 20.57 -1.03
CA ARG A 156 -5.49 20.22 -1.72
C ARG A 156 -6.72 20.30 -0.81
N ARG A 157 -6.56 20.06 0.50
CA ARG A 157 -7.63 20.21 1.49
C ARG A 157 -7.96 21.67 1.78
N ARG A 158 -6.96 22.55 1.81
CA ARG A 158 -7.19 24.00 2.03
C ARG A 158 -7.97 24.67 0.91
N THR A 159 -7.84 24.18 -0.32
CA THR A 159 -8.56 24.73 -1.48
C THR A 159 -10.02 24.23 -1.58
N SER A 160 -10.40 23.21 -0.79
CA SER A 160 -11.76 22.63 -0.80
C SER A 160 -12.65 23.13 0.36
N ASN A 161 -12.13 23.99 1.23
CA ASN A 161 -12.90 24.74 2.24
C ASN A 161 -12.97 26.21 1.82
#